data_AF-A0A699WPH2-F1
#
_entry.id   AF-A0A699WPH2-F1
#
_cell.length_a   1.000
_cell.length_b   1.000
_cell.length_c   1.000
_cell.angle_alpha   90.00
_cell.angle_beta   90.00
_cell.angle_gamma   90.00
#
_symmetry.space_group_name_H-M   'P 1'
#
loop_
_entity.id
_entity.type
_entity.pdbx_description
1 polymer ?
#
loop_
_entity_poly.entity_id
_entity_poly.type
_entity_poly.pdbx_seq_one_letter_code
_entity_poly.pdbx_strand_id
1 'polypeptide(L)'
;MHGKQPDLSFYHVFGALCYPTNDSANIGKLQPKADIGIFIGYATTKKAFRIYNRRTRRIVETIHVDFDELTAMASEQSSSGPALQ
;
A
#
# COMPACT_ATOMS: atom_id res chain seq x y z
N MET A 1 -25.81 22.93 6.43
CA MET A 1 -25.42 21.87 5.48
C MET A 1 -23.99 21.36 5.75
N HIS A 2 -23.62 21.15 7.03
CA HIS A 2 -22.24 20.83 7.40
C HIS A 2 -22.26 19.64 8.36
N GLY A 3 -21.63 18.52 7.96
CA GLY A 3 -21.52 17.33 8.80
C GLY A 3 -21.65 15.98 8.10
N LYS A 4 -22.09 15.93 6.83
CA LYS A 4 -22.12 14.66 6.08
C LYS A 4 -20.71 14.35 5.57
N GLN A 5 -20.14 13.24 6.04
CA GLN A 5 -18.88 12.73 5.51
C GLN A 5 -19.05 12.45 4.00
N PRO A 6 -18.10 12.86 3.15
CA PRO A 6 -18.16 12.55 1.73
C PRO A 6 -18.17 11.03 1.54
N ASP A 7 -19.02 10.56 0.63
CA ASP A 7 -19.04 9.17 0.23
C ASP A 7 -17.81 8.90 -0.64
N LEU A 8 -16.93 8.02 -0.16
CA LEU A 8 -15.69 7.65 -0.84
C LEU A 8 -15.81 6.29 -1.55
N SER A 9 -17.00 5.69 -1.61
CA SER A 9 -17.22 4.36 -2.20
C SER A 9 -16.86 4.26 -3.68
N PHE A 10 -16.87 5.37 -4.41
CA PHE A 10 -16.46 5.43 -5.82
C PHE A 10 -14.93 5.35 -6.03
N TYR A 11 -14.12 5.63 -5.00
CA TYR A 11 -12.66 5.64 -5.15
C TYR A 11 -12.08 4.23 -5.07
N HIS A 12 -11.21 3.91 -6.03
CA HIS A 12 -10.42 2.69 -6.00
C HIS A 12 -9.11 2.91 -5.22
N VAL A 13 -8.72 1.94 -4.38
CA VAL A 13 -7.42 1.96 -3.71
C VAL A 13 -6.35 1.63 -4.74
N PHE A 14 -5.47 2.59 -5.03
CA PHE A 14 -4.32 2.36 -5.89
C PHE A 14 -3.19 1.70 -5.11
N GLY A 15 -2.40 0.87 -5.79
CA GLY A 15 -1.26 0.17 -5.21
C GLY A 15 -1.58 -1.26 -4.78
N ALA A 16 -0.54 -2.04 -4.52
CA ALA A 16 -0.65 -3.41 -4.03
C ALA A 16 -0.56 -3.44 -2.50
N LEU A 17 -1.35 -4.31 -1.87
CA LEU A 17 -1.16 -4.66 -0.47
C LEU A 17 0.20 -5.35 -0.33
N CYS A 18 0.97 -4.95 0.68
CA CYS A 18 2.31 -5.51 0.91
C CYS A 18 2.67 -5.51 2.38
N TYR A 19 3.70 -6.27 2.73
CA TYR A 19 4.15 -6.49 4.09
C TYR A 19 5.62 -6.07 4.20
N PRO A 20 5.91 -4.77 4.40
CA PRO A 20 7.28 -4.33 4.64
C PRO A 20 7.79 -4.91 5.96
N THR A 21 9.01 -5.43 5.94
CA THR A 21 9.68 -5.87 7.17
C THR A 21 9.86 -4.69 8.10
N ASN A 22 9.45 -4.85 9.35
CA ASN A 22 9.75 -3.90 10.40
C ASN A 22 11.18 -4.21 10.86
N ASP A 23 12.13 -3.34 10.51
CA ASP A 23 13.54 -3.47 10.93
C ASP A 23 13.86 -2.58 12.15
N SER A 24 12.84 -2.07 12.85
CA SER A 24 13.08 -1.22 14.02
C SER A 24 13.82 -2.00 15.11
N ALA A 25 14.91 -1.43 15.62
CA ALA A 25 15.75 -2.05 16.65
C ALA A 25 15.01 -2.39 17.97
N ASN A 26 13.76 -1.90 18.12
CA ASN A 26 12.94 -2.05 19.31
C ASN A 26 11.86 -3.16 19.18
N ILE A 27 12.01 -4.10 18.25
CA ILE A 27 11.08 -5.23 18.13
C ILE A 27 11.32 -6.18 19.29
N GLY A 28 10.50 -6.04 20.33
CA GLY A 28 10.48 -6.96 21.45
C GLY A 28 10.15 -8.39 21.01
N LYS A 29 10.47 -9.37 21.86
CA LYS A 29 10.07 -10.77 21.64
C LYS A 29 8.56 -10.84 21.36
N LEU A 30 8.18 -11.65 20.37
CA LEU A 30 6.79 -11.91 19.95
C LEU A 30 6.07 -10.73 19.27
N GLN A 31 6.76 -9.63 18.96
CA GLN A 31 6.17 -8.56 18.17
C GLN A 31 6.08 -8.95 16.68
N PRO A 32 5.07 -8.43 15.95
CA PRO A 32 4.97 -8.65 14.50
C PRO A 32 6.23 -8.20 13.77
N LYS A 33 6.76 -9.10 12.92
CA LYS A 33 7.98 -8.85 12.13
C LYS A 33 7.72 -7.99 10.88
N ALA A 34 6.48 -7.88 10.44
CA ALA A 34 6.09 -7.08 9.29
C ALA A 34 4.83 -6.28 9.62
N ASP A 35 4.70 -5.12 8.99
CA ASP A 35 3.50 -4.30 9.04
C ASP A 35 2.65 -4.49 7.80
N ILE A 36 1.40 -3.99 7.85
CA ILE A 36 0.58 -3.89 6.65
C ILE A 36 0.91 -2.57 5.94
N GLY A 37 1.30 -2.66 4.67
CA GLY A 37 1.66 -1.56 3.80
C GLY A 37 0.82 -1.52 2.52
N ILE A 38 0.82 -0.35 1.87
CA ILE A 38 0.32 -0.16 0.52
C ILE A 38 1.48 0.32 -0.33
N PHE A 39 1.75 -0.37 -1.43
CA PHE A 39 2.77 0.02 -2.39
C PHE A 39 2.37 1.30 -3.13
N ILE A 40 3.23 2.31 -3.10
CA ILE A 40 2.99 3.60 -3.77
C ILE A 40 3.85 3.76 -5.03
N GLY A 41 5.02 3.12 -5.07
CA GLY A 41 5.95 3.24 -6.19
C GLY A 41 7.39 3.03 -5.77
N TYR A 42 8.33 3.59 -6.53
CA TYR A 42 9.76 3.41 -6.31
C TYR A 42 10.40 4.67 -5.71
N ALA A 43 11.47 4.48 -4.94
CA ALA A 43 12.32 5.56 -4.47
C ALA A 43 13.06 6.18 -5.66
N THR A 44 13.24 7.51 -5.64
CA THR A 44 13.81 8.24 -6.79
C THR A 44 15.31 8.08 -6.93
N THR A 45 16.02 7.88 -5.81
CA THR A 45 17.48 7.85 -5.75
C THR A 45 18.04 6.50 -5.29
N LYS A 46 17.20 5.60 -4.79
CA LYS A 46 17.59 4.31 -4.23
C LYS A 46 16.86 3.18 -4.94
N LYS A 47 17.47 1.99 -4.96
CA LYS A 47 16.80 0.76 -5.36
C LYS A 47 15.90 0.26 -4.22
N ALA A 48 14.83 0.99 -3.94
CA ALA A 48 13.90 0.69 -2.86
C ALA A 48 12.45 1.00 -3.26
N PHE A 49 11.50 0.35 -2.59
CA PHE A 49 10.08 0.59 -2.75
C PHE A 49 9.61 1.67 -1.77
N ARG A 50 8.68 2.51 -2.22
CA ARG A 50 7.95 3.47 -1.39
C ARG A 50 6.64 2.84 -0.96
N ILE A 51 6.47 2.67 0.35
CA ILE A 51 5.32 1.99 0.94
C ILE A 51 4.68 2.90 1.97
N TYR A 52 3.36 3.04 1.89
CA TYR A 52 2.59 3.65 2.97
C TYR A 52 2.35 2.61 4.05
N ASN A 53 3.02 2.75 5.18
CA ASN A 53 2.83 1.88 6.33
C ASN A 53 1.53 2.27 7.05
N ARG A 54 0.53 1.38 7.06
CA ARG A 54 -0.80 1.67 7.63
C ARG A 54 -0.76 1.84 9.15
N ARG A 55 0.17 1.17 9.84
CA ARG A 55 0.33 1.26 11.29
C ARG A 55 0.87 2.62 11.71
N THR A 56 1.94 3.08 11.07
CA THR A 56 2.60 4.34 11.42
C THR A 56 2.05 5.56 10.69
N ARG A 57 1.25 5.33 9.62
CA ARG A 57 0.71 6.36 8.71
C ARG A 57 1.82 7.18 8.03
N ARG A 58 2.95 6.56 7.73
CA ARG A 58 4.11 7.20 7.10
C ARG A 58 4.51 6.47 5.81
N ILE A 59 5.08 7.23 4.88
CA ILE A 59 5.76 6.66 3.71
C ILE A 59 7.15 6.24 4.15
N VAL A 60 7.47 4.97 3.94
CA VAL A 60 8.79 4.38 4.21
C VAL A 60 9.41 3.90 2.91
N GLU A 61 10.73 4.01 2.81
CA GLU A 61 11.51 3.40 1.76
C GLU A 61 12.13 2.10 2.30
N THR A 62 11.83 0.96 1.68
CA THR A 62 12.40 -0.33 2.07
C THR A 62 12.61 -1.23 0.86
N ILE A 63 13.58 -2.14 0.97
CA ILE A 63 13.89 -3.16 -0.02
C ILE A 63 13.29 -4.52 0.34
N HIS A 64 13.00 -4.75 1.64
CA HIS A 64 12.47 -6.00 2.16
C HIS A 64 10.96 -5.90 2.29
N VAL A 65 10.26 -6.45 1.30
CA VAL A 65 8.80 -6.32 1.16
C VAL A 65 8.26 -7.59 0.53
N ASP A 66 7.28 -8.21 1.18
CA ASP A 66 6.47 -9.25 0.58
C ASP A 66 5.19 -8.63 -0.01
N PHE A 67 4.88 -8.91 -1.27
CA PHE A 67 3.69 -8.36 -1.94
C PHE A 67 2.55 -9.38 -1.93
N ASP A 68 1.34 -8.89 -1.66
CA ASP A 68 0.12 -9.67 -1.84
C ASP A 68 -0.35 -9.55 -3.29
N GLU A 69 0.15 -10.47 -4.12
CA GLU A 69 -0.14 -10.53 -5.56
C GLU A 69 -1.63 -10.75 -5.88
N LEU A 70 -2.42 -11.23 -4.91
CA LEU A 70 -3.86 -11.44 -5.08
C LEU A 70 -4.62 -10.10 -5.19
N THR A 71 -4.14 -9.06 -4.50
CA THR A 71 -4.73 -7.71 -4.55
C THR A 71 -4.33 -6.95 -5.82
N ALA A 72 -3.14 -7.22 -6.36
CA ALA A 72 -2.64 -6.55 -7.56
C ALA A 72 -3.52 -6.84 -8.80
N MET A 73 -4.07 -8.05 -8.91
CA MET A 73 -4.87 -8.46 -10.06
C MET A 73 -6.26 -7.80 -10.14
N ALA A 74 -6.76 -7.20 -9.05
CA ALA A 74 -8.03 -6.48 -9.07
C ALA A 74 -7.94 -5.13 -9.81
N SER A 75 -6.75 -4.52 -9.88
CA SER A 75 -6.53 -3.25 -10.59
C SER A 75 -6.51 -3.43 -12.11
N GLU A 76 -5.93 -4.53 -12.62
CA GLU A 76 -5.82 -4.81 -14.07
C GLU A 76 -7.19 -5.06 -14.72
N GLN A 77 -8.16 -5.61 -13.98
CA GLN A 77 -9.53 -5.83 -14.45
C GLN A 77 -10.30 -4.51 -14.64
N SER A 78 -9.86 -3.40 -14.04
CA SER A 78 -10.54 -2.10 -14.11
C SER A 78 -10.07 -1.21 -15.27
N SER A 79 -8.97 -1.56 -15.96
CA SER A 79 -8.48 -0.81 -17.12
C SER A 79 -9.15 -1.19 -18.44
N SER A 80 -10.05 -2.19 -18.46
CA SER A 80 -10.98 -2.36 -19.57
C SER A 80 -12.09 -1.30 -19.47
N GLY A 81 -11.75 -0.05 -19.81
CA GLY A 81 -12.75 0.99 -19.99
C GLY A 81 -13.80 0.54 -21.02
N PRO A 82 -15.06 1.01 -20.93
CA PRO A 82 -16.04 0.71 -21.96
C PRO A 82 -15.53 1.29 -23.28
N ALA A 83 -15.51 0.47 -24.34
CA ALA A 83 -15.29 0.95 -25.69
C ALA A 83 -16.34 2.04 -25.96
N LEU A 84 -15.87 3.27 -26.23
CA LEU A 84 -16.75 4.35 -26.68
C LEU A 84 -17.39 3.89 -28.00
N GLN A 85 -18.70 3.72 -27.98
CA GLN A 85 -19.52 3.43 -29.15
C GLN A 85 -19.99 4.73 -29.80
#